data_AF-A0AAQ0MG63-F1
#
_entry.id   AF-A0AAQ0MG63-F1
#
_cell.length_a   1.000
_cell.length_b   1.000
_cell.length_c   1.000
_cell.angle_alpha   90.00
_cell.angle_beta   90.00
_cell.angle_gamma   90.00
#
_symmetry.space_group_name_H-M   'P 1'
#
loop_
_entity.id
_entity.type
_entity.pdbx_description
1 polymer ?
#
loop_
_entity_poly.entity_id
_entity_poly.type
_entity_poly.pdbx_seq_one_letter_code
_entity_poly.pdbx_strand_id
1 'polypeptide(L)' 'FRSKQCSNYHTIALISHASKVMLKILQARLQQYVNCELPDVQSGVRKGRGTRDQIANIHWIMEKAREFQKNVYF' A
#
# COMPACT_ATOMS: atom_id res chain seq x y z
N PHE A 1 17.64 -11.26 -15.99
CA PHE A 1 17.42 -10.48 -14.76
C PHE A 1 18.76 -10.02 -14.21
N ARG A 2 19.13 -8.75 -14.40
CA ARG A 2 20.37 -8.18 -13.83
C ARG A 2 20.03 -7.72 -12.41
N SER A 3 20.62 -8.30 -11.39
CA SER A 3 20.46 -7.84 -10.00
C SER A 3 21.07 -6.44 -9.87
N LYS A 4 20.25 -5.44 -9.54
CA LYS A 4 20.76 -4.15 -9.09
C LYS A 4 21.28 -4.31 -7.67
N GLN A 5 22.49 -3.85 -7.40
CA GLN A 5 23.04 -3.81 -6.05
C GLN A 5 22.21 -2.81 -5.22
N CYS A 6 21.56 -3.28 -4.16
CA CYS A 6 20.79 -2.43 -3.26
C CYS A 6 21.75 -1.78 -2.25
N SER A 7 22.36 -0.67 -2.64
CA SER A 7 23.35 0.07 -1.83
C SER A 7 22.74 1.04 -0.82
N ASN A 8 21.40 1.21 -0.82
CA ASN A 8 20.71 2.17 0.03
C ASN A 8 20.12 1.46 1.26
N TYR A 9 20.87 1.47 2.35
CA TYR A 9 20.43 0.89 3.63
C TYR A 9 19.59 1.89 4.43
N HIS A 10 18.52 1.40 5.06
CA HIS A 10 17.68 2.19 5.95
C HIS A 10 17.74 1.57 7.35
N THR A 11 18.03 2.38 8.36
CA THR A 11 18.06 1.92 9.75
C THR A 11 16.64 1.70 10.27
N ILE A 12 16.40 0.55 10.89
CA ILE A 12 15.13 0.25 11.57
C ILE A 12 15.27 0.66 13.04
N ALA A 13 14.37 1.51 13.52
CA ALA A 13 14.33 1.89 14.93
C ALA A 13 13.83 0.71 15.79
N LEU A 14 14.58 0.37 16.84
CA LEU A 14 14.15 -0.59 17.85
C LEU A 14 13.33 0.13 18.91
N ILE A 15 12.07 -0.25 19.04
CA ILE A 15 11.11 0.35 19.98
C ILE A 15 10.95 -0.57 21.19
N SER A 16 10.84 0.01 22.38
CA SER A 16 10.58 -0.73 23.62
C SER A 16 9.28 -1.56 23.55
N HIS A 17 9.18 -2.61 24.36
CA HIS A 17 7.97 -3.44 24.41
C HIS A 17 6.73 -2.62 24.80
N ALA A 18 6.83 -1.78 25.84
CA ALA A 18 5.73 -0.94 26.29
C ALA A 18 5.26 0.04 25.20
N SER A 19 6.21 0.71 24.52
CA SER A 19 5.89 1.62 23.42
C SER A 19 5.24 0.90 22.23
N LYS A 20 5.64 -0.35 21.93
CA LYS A 20 4.99 -1.16 20.88
C LYS A 20 3.52 -1.47 21.21
N VAL A 21 3.22 -1.77 22.48
CA VAL A 21 1.84 -1.98 22.94
C VAL A 21 1.04 -0.69 22.81
N MET A 22 1.59 0.44 23.27
CA MET A 22 0.95 1.76 23.15
C MET A 22 0.66 2.12 21.68
N LEU A 23 1.62 1.90 20.78
CA LEU A 23 1.44 2.16 19.35
C LEU A 23 0.32 1.32 18.73
N LYS A 24 0.19 0.04 19.11
CA LYS A 24 -0.92 -0.80 18.63
C LYS A 24 -2.29 -0.28 19.08
N ILE A 25 -2.39 0.24 20.31
CA ILE A 25 -3.63 0.83 20.83
C ILE A 25 -3.98 2.10 20.05
N LEU A 26 -2.98 2.98 19.83
CA LEU A 26 -3.17 4.20 19.04
C LEU A 26 -3.57 3.88 17.59
N GLN A 27 -2.88 2.94 16.96
CA GLN A 27 -3.20 2.49 15.60
C GLN A 27 -4.64 2.00 15.49
N ALA A 28 -5.10 1.15 16.42
CA ALA A 28 -6.47 0.63 16.40
C ALA A 28 -7.52 1.74 16.54
N ARG A 29 -7.26 2.75 17.39
CA ARG A 29 -8.16 3.90 17.59
C ARG A 29 -8.20 4.82 16.37
N LEU A 30 -7.07 5.00 15.70
CA LEU A 30 -6.97 5.85 14.51
C LEU A 30 -7.51 5.16 13.25
N GLN A 31 -7.45 3.82 13.19
CA GLN A 31 -7.82 3.06 12.01
C GLN A 31 -9.26 3.36 11.53
N GLN A 32 -10.20 3.58 12.45
CA GLN A 32 -11.59 3.92 12.08
C GLN A 32 -11.68 5.24 11.31
N TYR A 33 -10.95 6.27 11.76
CA TYR A 33 -10.95 7.59 11.10
C TYR A 33 -10.23 7.53 9.75
N VAL A 34 -9.06 6.90 9.74
CA VAL A 34 -8.25 6.72 8.52
C VAL A 34 -9.02 5.91 7.46
N ASN A 35 -9.82 4.93 7.87
CA ASN A 35 -10.65 4.17 6.93
C ASN A 35 -11.79 5.00 6.33
N CYS A 36 -12.37 5.93 7.08
CA CYS A 36 -13.41 6.83 6.57
C CYS A 36 -12.85 7.88 5.61
N GLU A 37 -11.67 8.42 5.87
CA GLU A 37 -11.11 9.52 5.09
C GLU A 37 -10.34 9.05 3.84
N LEU A 38 -9.72 7.87 3.89
CA LEU A 38 -8.90 7.41 2.77
C LEU A 38 -9.76 6.99 1.56
N PRO A 39 -9.36 7.33 0.32
CA PRO A 39 -10.06 6.89 -0.89
C PRO A 39 -10.03 5.38 -1.09
N ASP A 40 -11.05 4.82 -1.73
CA ASP A 40 -11.12 3.38 -2.04
C ASP A 40 -10.08 2.91 -3.07
N VAL A 41 -9.49 3.85 -3.80
CA VAL A 41 -8.37 3.61 -4.72
C VAL A 41 -7.07 3.38 -3.94
N GLN A 42 -6.96 3.87 -2.70
CA GLN A 42 -5.80 3.63 -1.85
C GLN A 42 -5.75 2.15 -1.44
N SER A 43 -4.68 1.47 -1.84
CA SER A 43 -4.43 0.05 -1.57
C SER A 43 -3.36 -0.19 -0.51
N GLY A 44 -2.46 0.78 -0.30
CA GLY A 44 -1.35 0.67 0.64
C GLY A 44 -1.80 0.78 2.09
N VAL A 45 -1.32 -0.12 2.95
CA VAL A 45 -1.56 -0.10 4.41
C VAL A 45 -3.06 -0.16 4.77
N ARG A 46 -3.89 -0.75 3.90
CA ARG A 46 -5.30 -1.02 4.18
C ARG A 46 -5.51 -2.50 4.47
N LYS A 47 -6.39 -2.78 5.43
CA LYS A 47 -6.80 -4.14 5.78
C LYS A 47 -7.48 -4.79 4.57
N GLY A 48 -7.06 -6.00 4.20
CA GLY A 48 -7.67 -6.77 3.11
C GLY A 48 -7.36 -6.28 1.70
N ARG A 49 -6.40 -5.35 1.53
CA ARG A 49 -5.90 -4.90 0.22
C ARG A 49 -4.43 -5.30 0.10
N GLY A 50 -4.11 -6.19 -0.83
CA GLY A 50 -2.74 -6.60 -1.11
C GLY A 50 -2.16 -5.91 -2.35
N THR A 51 -0.83 -5.89 -2.45
CA THR A 51 -0.13 -5.43 -3.66
C THR A 51 -0.52 -6.26 -4.89
N ARG A 52 -0.83 -7.55 -4.70
CA ARG A 52 -1.31 -8.44 -5.78
C ARG A 52 -2.64 -7.97 -6.36
N ASP A 53 -3.56 -7.55 -5.50
CA ASP A 53 -4.88 -7.05 -5.94
C ASP A 53 -4.71 -5.76 -6.75
N GLN A 54 -3.80 -4.89 -6.33
CA GLN A 54 -3.51 -3.66 -7.06
C GLN A 54 -2.86 -3.93 -8.42
N ILE A 55 -1.90 -4.86 -8.50
CA ILE A 55 -1.29 -5.26 -9.79
C ILE A 55 -2.35 -5.83 -10.73
N ALA A 56 -3.25 -6.68 -10.23
CA ALA A 56 -4.35 -7.23 -11.02
C ALA A 56 -5.29 -6.13 -11.53
N ASN A 57 -5.63 -5.15 -10.68
CA ASN A 57 -6.44 -4.00 -11.08
C ASN A 57 -5.76 -3.17 -12.18
N ILE A 58 -4.45 -2.92 -12.07
CA ILE A 58 -3.69 -2.20 -13.12
C ILE A 58 -3.72 -2.97 -14.43
N HIS A 59 -3.48 -4.29 -14.41
CA HIS A 59 -3.56 -5.12 -15.61
C HIS A 59 -4.94 -5.04 -16.27
N TRP A 60 -6.01 -5.17 -15.49
CA TRP A 60 -7.39 -5.08 -16.00
C TRP A 60 -7.67 -3.71 -16.65
N ILE A 61 -7.22 -2.61 -16.02
CA ILE A 61 -7.37 -1.26 -16.56
C ILE A 61 -6.62 -1.12 -17.89
N MET A 62 -5.40 -1.65 -17.99
CA MET A 62 -4.62 -1.62 -19.24
C MET A 62 -5.29 -2.42 -20.36
N GLU A 63 -5.85 -3.59 -20.06
CA GLU A 63 -6.58 -4.40 -21.04
C GLU A 63 -7.82 -3.68 -21.55
N LYS A 64 -8.62 -3.11 -20.64
CA LYS A 64 -9.81 -2.33 -21.00
C LYS A 64 -9.46 -1.06 -21.79
N ALA A 65 -8.38 -0.38 -21.43
CA ALA A 65 -7.89 0.77 -22.18
C ALA A 65 -7.54 0.42 -23.63
N ARG A 66 -6.87 -0.73 -23.83
CA ARG A 66 -6.54 -1.24 -25.17
C ARG A 66 -7.80 -1.61 -25.97
N GLU A 67 -8.76 -2.27 -25.34
CA GLU A 67 -10.03 -2.67 -25.97
C GLU A 67 -10.81 -1.45 -26.49
N PHE A 68 -10.86 -0.37 -25.71
CA PHE A 68 -11.59 0.85 -26.07
C PHE A 68 -10.72 1.95 -26.71
N GLN A 69 -9.45 1.66 -27.04
CA GLN A 69 -8.49 2.62 -27.59
C GLN A 69 -8.43 3.94 -26.80
N LYS A 70 -8.46 3.85 -25.47
CA LYS A 70 -8.37 5.00 -24.56
C LYS A 70 -6.96 5.13 -24.01
N ASN A 71 -6.45 6.36 -23.98
CA ASN A 71 -5.21 6.67 -23.29
C ASN A 71 -5.46 6.72 -21.77
N VAL A 72 -4.68 5.98 -21.01
CA VAL A 72 -4.72 5.96 -19.53
C VAL A 72 -3.40 6.52 -19.01
N TYR A 73 -3.49 7.45 -18.06
CA TYR A 73 -2.36 8.03 -17.35
C TYR A 73 -2.29 7.45 -15.94
N PHE A 74 -1.09 7.15 -15.47
CA PHE A 74 -0.80 6.56 -14.16
C PHE A 74 -0.11 7.57 -13.25
#